data_AF-A0A162UKP0-F1
#
_entry.id   AF-A0A162UKP0-F1
#
_cell.length_a   1.000
_cell.length_b   1.000
_cell.length_c   1.000
_cell.angle_alpha   90.00
_cell.angle_beta   90.00
_cell.angle_gamma   90.00
#
_symmetry.space_group_name_H-M   'P 1'
#
loop_
_entity.id
_entity.type
_entity.pdbx_description
1 polymer ?
#
loop_
_entity_poly.entity_id
_entity_poly.type
_entity_poly.pdbx_seq_one_letter_code
_entity_poly.pdbx_strand_id
1 'polypeptide(L)'
;MSIVTNCSDSQESWTYLSEGNANIVLTYSGSNPLLRNTVLRLSKTTNTLDSHLFIKYAIEPLLTPWVLTYTKINLSPLVLQTIGLECFDKRPAHRLGSEINQSILWGYSSPDMTHYFAPASTLTIEIKPKWGFKPNSSHISEHHSIKQRMCRYCMHSNLKKLETLYCPLDIYSKDPIRVRRAIECLLNTKGDQLRLFLDGKRLELHQSTQASITSQLLGNWFGAKASDEKESSVMTIISELVQKVLDEEVVLNRLKLLQKHCDELDVEGIIKIYEKYSQMDLELDLEGWIGVTSNLLKRLGDKDYTGVVDERQRLYEYVLSMTLKDYNRYVYYQYAVKLIDLDLKDIKKIPKWFDLDQRIVKNAIQHGLDSICNE
;
A
#
# COMPACT_ATOMS: atom_id res chain seq x y z
N MET A 1 -13.90 24.17 5.43
CA MET A 1 -13.06 24.85 4.42
C MET A 1 -11.73 24.12 4.35
N SER A 2 -11.23 23.77 3.17
CA SER A 2 -9.85 23.29 3.00
C SER A 2 -8.90 24.48 2.96
N ILE A 3 -7.86 24.48 3.79
CA ILE A 3 -6.80 25.48 3.71
C ILE A 3 -6.00 25.18 2.44
N VAL A 4 -6.08 26.07 1.46
CA VAL A 4 -5.31 25.98 0.22
C VAL A 4 -4.03 26.77 0.42
N THR A 5 -2.91 26.07 0.63
CA THR A 5 -1.60 26.70 0.66
C THR A 5 -1.16 26.97 -0.77
N ASN A 6 -0.95 28.24 -1.11
CA ASN A 6 -0.36 28.63 -2.38
C ASN A 6 1.17 28.60 -2.27
N CYS A 7 1.81 27.84 -3.15
CA CYS A 7 3.26 27.80 -3.31
C CYS A 7 3.67 28.95 -4.25
N SER A 8 4.21 30.04 -3.71
CA SER A 8 4.63 31.23 -4.47
C SER A 8 5.96 31.00 -5.21
N ASP A 9 6.31 31.87 -6.15
CA ASP A 9 7.49 31.79 -7.03
C ASP A 9 8.86 32.00 -6.32
N SER A 10 8.98 31.58 -5.06
CA SER A 10 10.04 31.97 -4.12
C SER A 10 10.73 30.76 -3.48
N GLN A 11 11.69 30.15 -4.19
CA GLN A 11 12.64 29.15 -3.67
C GLN A 11 12.02 27.90 -2.98
N GLU A 12 10.85 27.45 -3.45
CA GLU A 12 10.16 26.26 -2.94
C GLU A 12 10.72 24.98 -3.56
N SER A 13 11.87 24.50 -3.05
CA SER A 13 12.55 23.30 -3.52
C SER A 13 11.91 21.99 -3.03
N TRP A 14 11.90 20.98 -3.91
CA TRP A 14 11.33 19.65 -3.66
C TRP A 14 12.23 18.56 -4.22
N THR A 15 12.67 17.62 -3.38
CA THR A 15 13.61 16.56 -3.76
C THR A 15 12.88 15.23 -4.02
N TYR A 16 13.25 14.53 -5.09
CA TYR A 16 12.70 13.20 -5.40
C TYR A 16 12.89 12.21 -4.24
N LEU A 17 11.78 11.60 -3.79
CA LEU A 17 11.77 10.54 -2.77
C LEU A 17 11.47 9.17 -3.40
N SER A 18 10.37 9.06 -4.16
CA SER A 18 9.94 7.81 -4.78
C SER A 18 8.88 8.04 -5.86
N GLU A 19 8.56 6.98 -6.63
CA GLU A 19 7.43 7.02 -7.56
C GLU A 19 6.71 5.68 -7.69
N GLY A 20 5.40 5.77 -7.97
CA GLY A 20 4.53 4.66 -8.29
C GLY A 20 4.16 4.63 -9.77
N ASN A 21 3.07 3.92 -10.09
CA ASN A 21 2.53 3.92 -11.46
C ASN A 21 1.79 5.22 -11.79
N ALA A 22 0.95 5.72 -10.87
CA ALA A 22 0.21 6.98 -11.03
C ALA A 22 0.90 8.19 -10.36
N ASN A 23 1.64 7.91 -9.29
CA ASN A 23 2.30 8.83 -8.34
C ASN A 23 3.74 9.23 -8.69
N ILE A 24 4.18 10.49 -8.51
CA ILE A 24 5.53 10.81 -8.02
C ILE A 24 5.42 11.44 -6.62
N VAL A 25 6.40 11.18 -5.75
CA VAL A 25 6.45 11.68 -4.36
C VAL A 25 7.80 12.34 -4.11
N LEU A 26 7.75 13.54 -3.53
CA LEU A 26 8.89 14.43 -3.30
C LEU A 26 8.93 14.81 -1.81
N THR A 27 10.11 14.89 -1.20
CA THR A 27 10.29 15.54 0.12
C THR A 27 10.46 17.05 -0.05
N TYR A 28 9.92 17.81 0.90
CA TYR A 28 10.18 19.25 0.96
C TYR A 28 11.64 19.56 1.33
N SER A 29 12.30 20.45 0.59
CA SER A 29 13.70 20.83 0.82
C SER A 29 13.97 22.34 0.73
N GLY A 30 12.94 23.17 0.58
CA GLY A 30 13.05 24.63 0.65
C GLY A 30 13.06 25.21 2.08
N SER A 31 12.85 26.52 2.20
CA SER A 31 12.96 27.29 3.44
C SER A 31 11.65 27.53 4.20
N ASN A 32 10.49 27.26 3.58
CA ASN A 32 9.16 27.54 4.12
C ASN A 32 8.84 26.67 5.35
N PRO A 33 8.63 27.25 6.55
CA PRO A 33 8.40 26.49 7.77
C PRO A 33 7.06 25.74 7.77
N LEU A 34 6.08 26.14 6.95
CA LEU A 34 4.77 25.48 6.84
C LEU A 34 4.82 24.18 6.01
N LEU A 35 5.89 23.96 5.23
CA LEU A 35 6.09 22.79 4.38
C LEU A 35 7.19 21.85 4.93
N ARG A 36 7.89 22.25 5.99
CA ARG A 36 8.86 21.41 6.71
C ARG A 36 8.22 20.08 7.14
N ASN A 37 8.96 18.99 6.95
CA ASN A 37 8.51 17.61 7.23
C ASN A 37 7.22 17.25 6.48
N THR A 38 7.02 17.76 5.26
CA THR A 38 5.97 17.32 4.35
C THR A 38 6.54 16.66 3.10
N VAL A 39 5.74 15.77 2.50
CA VAL A 39 5.94 15.24 1.15
C VAL A 39 4.88 15.78 0.21
N LEU A 40 5.26 16.11 -1.02
CA LEU A 40 4.37 16.50 -2.12
C LEU A 40 4.16 15.33 -3.07
N ARG A 41 2.89 15.03 -3.36
CA ARG A 41 2.43 13.98 -4.27
C ARG A 41 1.84 14.62 -5.52
N LEU A 42 2.41 14.33 -6.69
CA LEU A 42 1.97 14.84 -7.99
C LEU A 42 1.49 13.71 -8.90
N SER A 43 0.37 13.91 -9.58
CA SER A 43 -0.17 12.95 -10.53
C SER A 43 0.64 12.91 -11.83
N LYS A 44 0.81 11.70 -12.38
CA LYS A 44 1.29 11.44 -13.74
C LYS A 44 0.16 11.27 -14.76
N THR A 45 -1.09 11.15 -14.30
CA THR A 45 -2.24 10.83 -15.15
C THR A 45 -3.30 11.93 -15.11
N THR A 46 -4.08 12.02 -16.18
CA THR A 46 -5.20 12.94 -16.40
C THR A 46 -6.53 12.41 -15.84
N ASN A 47 -6.51 11.60 -14.78
CA ASN A 47 -7.73 11.01 -14.23
C ASN A 47 -8.72 12.10 -13.79
N THR A 48 -9.97 11.95 -14.23
CA THR A 48 -11.09 12.90 -14.05
C THR A 48 -11.52 13.03 -12.59
N LEU A 49 -11.59 11.91 -11.86
CA LEU A 49 -11.88 11.90 -10.44
C LEU A 49 -10.62 12.22 -9.63
N ASP A 50 -10.69 13.26 -8.79
CA ASP A 50 -9.63 13.62 -7.86
C ASP A 50 -9.43 12.52 -6.81
N SER A 51 -8.29 11.81 -6.88
CA SER A 51 -7.96 10.69 -5.99
C SER A 51 -8.06 11.02 -4.50
N HIS A 52 -7.82 12.28 -4.10
CA HIS A 52 -7.95 12.66 -2.69
C HIS A 52 -9.41 12.73 -2.25
N LEU A 53 -10.34 13.15 -3.11
CA LEU A 53 -11.78 13.12 -2.79
C LEU A 53 -12.26 11.67 -2.64
N PHE A 54 -11.82 10.77 -3.51
CA PHE A 54 -12.07 9.33 -3.36
C PHE A 54 -11.49 8.78 -2.05
N ILE A 55 -10.24 9.09 -1.71
CA ILE A 55 -9.63 8.68 -0.43
C ILE A 55 -10.46 9.21 0.75
N LYS A 56 -10.84 10.49 0.73
CA LYS A 56 -11.56 11.16 1.83
C LYS A 56 -13.00 10.66 2.04
N TYR A 57 -13.73 10.32 0.98
CA TYR A 57 -15.16 10.02 1.07
C TYR A 57 -15.53 8.56 0.80
N ALA A 58 -14.65 7.76 0.20
CA ALA A 58 -14.85 6.32 0.01
C ALA A 58 -13.93 5.47 0.91
N ILE A 59 -12.67 5.87 1.12
CA ILE A 59 -11.70 5.06 1.86
C ILE A 59 -11.61 5.45 3.36
N GLU A 60 -11.64 6.73 3.69
CA GLU A 60 -11.59 7.23 5.07
C GLU A 60 -12.76 6.71 5.93
N PRO A 61 -14.02 6.62 5.45
CA PRO A 61 -15.10 5.97 6.22
C PRO A 61 -14.90 4.45 6.47
N LEU A 62 -14.06 3.78 5.67
CA LEU A 62 -13.74 2.35 5.86
C LEU A 62 -12.56 2.14 6.82
N LEU A 63 -11.62 3.10 6.86
CA LEU A 63 -10.27 2.96 7.44
C LEU A 63 -9.85 4.13 8.38
N THR A 64 -10.78 4.93 8.88
CA THR A 64 -10.53 5.90 9.97
C THR A 64 -10.07 5.14 11.24
N PRO A 65 -9.05 5.62 11.99
CA PRO A 65 -8.28 6.87 11.81
C PRO A 65 -6.94 6.68 11.05
N TRP A 66 -6.74 5.54 10.39
CA TRP A 66 -5.47 5.12 9.81
C TRP A 66 -5.16 5.76 8.45
N VAL A 67 -6.11 6.41 7.78
CA VAL A 67 -5.85 7.16 6.54
C VAL A 67 -4.92 8.35 6.79
N LEU A 68 -4.01 8.62 5.86
CA LEU A 68 -3.16 9.81 5.87
C LEU A 68 -3.95 11.01 5.34
N THR A 69 -4.02 12.09 6.12
CA THR A 69 -4.63 13.35 5.70
C THR A 69 -3.72 14.03 4.67
N TYR A 70 -4.32 14.47 3.56
CA TYR A 70 -3.65 15.28 2.54
C TYR A 70 -4.25 16.68 2.47
N THR A 71 -3.43 17.68 2.13
CA THR A 71 -3.82 19.07 1.89
C THR A 71 -3.54 19.42 0.44
N LYS A 72 -4.46 20.12 -0.24
CA LYS A 72 -4.25 20.56 -1.63
C LYS A 72 -3.34 21.79 -1.65
N ILE A 73 -2.24 21.71 -2.38
CA ILE A 73 -1.30 22.81 -2.62
C ILE A 73 -1.37 23.21 -4.08
N ASN A 74 -1.51 24.51 -4.35
CA ASN A 74 -1.35 25.07 -5.70
C ASN A 74 0.13 25.33 -5.97
N LEU A 75 0.59 25.06 -7.19
CA LEU A 75 1.98 25.19 -7.63
C LEU A 75 2.06 26.16 -8.80
N SER A 76 3.07 27.02 -8.85
CA SER A 76 3.31 27.80 -10.07
C SER A 76 3.93 26.94 -11.18
N PRO A 77 3.76 27.31 -12.46
CA PRO A 77 4.39 26.60 -13.58
C PRO A 77 5.92 26.50 -13.44
N LEU A 78 6.56 27.52 -12.84
CA LEU A 78 8.00 27.55 -12.59
C LEU A 78 8.41 26.46 -11.58
N VAL A 79 7.68 26.31 -10.48
CA VAL A 79 7.93 25.24 -9.49
C VAL A 79 7.76 23.86 -10.13
N LEU A 80 6.72 23.66 -10.95
CA LEU A 80 6.46 22.37 -11.61
C LEU A 80 7.51 22.03 -12.70
N GLN A 81 8.05 23.06 -13.38
CA GLN A 81 9.16 22.92 -14.32
C GLN A 81 10.47 22.56 -13.61
N THR A 82 10.82 23.27 -12.52
CA THR A 82 12.00 22.97 -11.71
C THR A 82 11.95 21.56 -11.13
N ILE A 83 10.79 21.13 -10.60
CA ILE A 83 10.56 19.75 -10.15
C ILE A 83 10.83 18.74 -11.27
N GLY A 84 10.32 19.00 -12.49
CA GLY A 84 10.52 18.13 -13.65
C GLY A 84 12.00 17.93 -13.99
N LEU A 85 12.77 19.02 -13.99
CA LEU A 85 14.21 19.02 -14.25
C LEU A 85 14.99 18.34 -13.10
N GLU A 86 14.81 18.78 -11.86
CA GLU A 86 15.55 18.27 -10.70
C GLU A 86 15.26 16.79 -10.39
N CYS A 87 14.11 16.26 -10.81
CA CYS A 87 13.79 14.86 -10.62
C CYS A 87 14.36 13.96 -11.71
N PHE A 88 14.59 14.43 -12.95
CA PHE A 88 14.80 13.58 -14.12
C PHE A 88 15.88 12.51 -13.91
N ASP A 89 17.10 12.91 -13.53
CA ASP A 89 18.23 11.99 -13.32
C ASP A 89 18.12 11.14 -12.04
N LYS A 90 17.21 11.50 -11.12
CA LYS A 90 16.96 10.77 -9.86
C LYS A 90 15.95 9.63 -10.02
N ARG A 91 15.26 9.57 -11.17
CA ARG A 91 14.20 8.60 -11.45
C ARG A 91 14.76 7.30 -12.04
N PRO A 92 14.28 6.10 -11.63
CA PRO A 92 14.73 4.84 -12.22
C PRO A 92 14.44 4.79 -13.74
N ALA A 93 15.40 4.34 -14.55
CA ALA A 93 15.29 4.34 -16.01
C ALA A 93 13.98 3.71 -16.56
N HIS A 94 13.49 2.63 -15.92
CA HIS A 94 12.22 1.97 -16.28
C HIS A 94 10.95 2.81 -16.02
N ARG A 95 11.08 4.01 -15.48
CA ARG A 95 9.98 4.95 -15.17
C ARG A 95 9.93 6.17 -16.08
N LEU A 96 11.02 6.48 -16.78
CA LEU A 96 11.16 7.71 -17.57
C LEU A 96 10.12 7.82 -18.69
N GLY A 97 9.61 6.70 -19.22
CA GLY A 97 8.44 6.65 -20.12
C GLY A 97 7.08 7.02 -19.49
N SER A 98 7.10 7.77 -18.38
CA SER A 98 5.94 8.41 -17.75
C SER A 98 6.41 9.73 -17.15
N GLU A 99 5.72 10.84 -17.43
CA GLU A 99 6.12 12.19 -16.99
C GLU A 99 5.17 12.75 -15.94
N ILE A 100 5.57 13.88 -15.34
CA ILE A 100 4.70 14.67 -14.46
C ILE A 100 3.75 15.47 -15.36
N ASN A 101 2.45 15.46 -15.06
CA ASN A 101 1.49 16.18 -15.90
C ASN A 101 1.61 17.70 -15.68
N GLN A 102 2.35 18.38 -16.56
CA GLN A 102 2.59 19.84 -16.53
C GLN A 102 1.31 20.70 -16.61
N SER A 103 0.16 20.14 -16.98
CA SER A 103 -1.13 20.85 -16.93
C SER A 103 -1.79 20.89 -15.54
N ILE A 104 -1.34 20.05 -14.60
CA ILE A 104 -1.89 19.99 -13.24
C ILE A 104 -1.02 20.86 -12.31
N LEU A 105 -1.35 22.14 -12.24
CA LEU A 105 -0.70 23.15 -11.40
C LEU A 105 -1.07 23.03 -9.90
N TRP A 106 -1.23 21.81 -9.41
CA TRP A 106 -1.51 21.51 -8.00
C TRP A 106 -1.07 20.10 -7.63
N GLY A 107 -0.88 19.88 -6.35
CA GLY A 107 -0.55 18.56 -5.79
C GLY A 107 -1.16 18.37 -4.40
N TYR A 108 -0.87 17.20 -3.82
CA TYR A 108 -1.29 16.86 -2.47
C TYR A 108 -0.09 16.76 -1.54
N SER A 109 -0.03 17.63 -0.53
CA SER A 109 0.94 17.48 0.56
C SER A 109 0.39 16.60 1.66
N SER A 110 1.27 15.88 2.36
CA SER A 110 0.98 15.17 3.60
C SER A 110 2.22 15.18 4.50
N PRO A 111 2.09 14.90 5.81
CA PRO A 111 3.25 14.68 6.68
C PRO A 111 4.22 13.66 6.08
N ASP A 112 5.51 13.95 6.17
CA ASP A 112 6.57 13.00 5.80
C ASP A 112 6.64 11.90 6.86
N MET A 113 6.14 10.71 6.51
CA MET A 113 6.17 9.56 7.41
C MET A 113 7.58 9.10 7.77
N THR A 114 8.63 9.50 7.04
CA THR A 114 10.04 9.19 7.36
C THR A 114 10.66 10.15 8.38
N HIS A 115 9.99 11.26 8.69
CA HIS A 115 10.36 12.26 9.69
C HIS A 115 9.20 12.54 10.68
N TYR A 116 8.26 11.60 10.84
CA TYR A 116 6.97 11.85 11.49
C TYR A 116 7.05 12.34 12.95
N PHE A 117 8.11 11.97 13.69
CA PHE A 117 8.34 12.43 15.07
C PHE A 117 9.44 13.49 15.18
N ALA A 118 9.94 14.04 14.07
CA ALA A 118 11.01 15.03 14.07
C ALA A 118 10.64 16.25 14.96
N PRO A 119 11.55 16.71 15.85
CA PRO A 119 13.00 16.46 15.84
C PRO A 119 13.47 15.14 16.49
N ALA A 120 12.59 14.27 16.99
CA ALA A 120 13.00 12.96 17.51
C ALA A 120 13.29 11.94 16.40
N SER A 121 14.26 11.05 16.65
CA SER A 121 14.74 10.07 15.66
C SER A 121 13.65 9.05 15.30
N THR A 122 13.30 8.99 14.01
CA THR A 122 12.17 8.25 13.46
C THR A 122 12.63 7.06 12.63
N LEU A 123 12.41 5.83 13.12
CA LEU A 123 12.40 4.64 12.26
C LEU A 123 11.03 4.49 11.60
N THR A 124 11.03 4.35 10.29
CA THR A 124 9.84 4.05 9.48
C THR A 124 10.07 2.79 8.67
N ILE A 125 9.15 1.85 8.82
CA ILE A 125 9.13 0.57 8.10
C ILE A 125 7.95 0.64 7.12
N GLU A 126 8.18 0.44 5.83
CA GLU A 126 7.14 0.37 4.81
C GLU A 126 7.03 -1.09 4.33
N ILE A 127 6.03 -1.83 4.81
CA ILE A 127 5.72 -3.17 4.32
C ILE A 127 4.80 -3.08 3.08
N LYS A 128 4.65 -4.15 2.30
CA LYS A 128 3.51 -4.33 1.38
C LYS A 128 2.98 -5.76 1.51
N PRO A 129 1.99 -6.02 2.40
CA PRO A 129 1.69 -7.37 2.87
C PRO A 129 0.93 -8.22 1.84
N LYS A 130 0.37 -7.59 0.80
CA LYS A 130 -0.48 -8.23 -0.22
C LYS A 130 -1.73 -8.86 0.43
N TRP A 131 -2.33 -9.84 -0.23
CA TRP A 131 -3.70 -10.30 0.01
C TRP A 131 -3.76 -11.20 1.26
N GLY A 132 -4.58 -10.84 2.25
CA GLY A 132 -4.66 -11.54 3.54
C GLY A 132 -5.57 -12.77 3.60
N PHE A 133 -6.00 -13.29 2.45
CA PHE A 133 -6.97 -14.38 2.34
C PHE A 133 -6.77 -15.19 1.05
N LYS A 134 -7.34 -16.40 0.99
CA LYS A 134 -7.59 -17.14 -0.26
C LYS A 134 -9.04 -16.92 -0.71
N PRO A 135 -9.31 -16.76 -2.02
CA PRO A 135 -10.67 -16.59 -2.51
C PRO A 135 -11.47 -17.89 -2.34
N ASN A 136 -12.74 -17.76 -1.95
CA ASN A 136 -13.67 -18.87 -1.73
C ASN A 136 -14.92 -18.75 -2.63
N SER A 137 -14.74 -18.20 -3.82
CA SER A 137 -15.83 -18.00 -4.79
C SER A 137 -16.23 -19.31 -5.46
N SER A 138 -17.55 -19.51 -5.61
CA SER A 138 -18.15 -20.60 -6.39
C SER A 138 -17.98 -20.43 -7.91
N HIS A 139 -17.43 -19.31 -8.37
CA HIS A 139 -17.10 -19.08 -9.78
C HIS A 139 -15.70 -19.53 -10.19
N ILE A 140 -14.85 -19.93 -9.23
CA ILE A 140 -13.55 -20.55 -9.48
C ILE A 140 -13.78 -21.95 -10.05
N SER A 141 -13.21 -22.24 -11.22
CA SER A 141 -13.32 -23.57 -11.84
C SER A 141 -12.55 -24.64 -11.04
N GLU A 142 -12.94 -25.92 -11.17
CA GLU A 142 -12.24 -27.05 -10.54
C GLU A 142 -10.76 -27.12 -10.96
N HIS A 143 -10.47 -26.81 -12.22
CA HIS A 143 -9.11 -26.64 -12.76
C HIS A 143 -8.30 -25.56 -12.01
N HIS A 144 -8.97 -24.56 -11.43
CA HIS A 144 -8.36 -23.46 -10.66
C HIS A 144 -8.50 -23.63 -9.13
N SER A 145 -8.90 -24.80 -8.64
CA SER A 145 -9.00 -25.16 -7.21
C SER A 145 -7.72 -24.89 -6.39
N ILE A 146 -6.55 -24.82 -7.03
CA ILE A 146 -5.31 -24.35 -6.40
C ILE A 146 -5.45 -22.98 -5.72
N LYS A 147 -6.31 -22.08 -6.22
CA LYS A 147 -6.60 -20.76 -5.62
C LYS A 147 -7.18 -20.86 -4.20
N GLN A 148 -7.89 -21.95 -3.89
CA GLN A 148 -8.45 -22.22 -2.56
C GLN A 148 -7.42 -22.83 -1.60
N ARG A 149 -6.30 -23.38 -2.10
CA ARG A 149 -5.20 -23.98 -1.31
C ARG A 149 -4.01 -23.04 -1.12
N MET A 150 -3.61 -22.32 -2.17
CA MET A 150 -2.42 -21.47 -2.20
C MET A 150 -2.80 -19.99 -2.34
N CYS A 151 -2.16 -19.11 -1.56
CA CYS A 151 -2.46 -17.68 -1.62
C CYS A 151 -1.96 -17.03 -2.92
N ARG A 152 -2.61 -15.91 -3.27
CA ARG A 152 -2.36 -15.18 -4.51
C ARG A 152 -0.91 -14.75 -4.73
N TYR A 153 -0.18 -14.45 -3.64
CA TYR A 153 1.21 -14.04 -3.70
C TYR A 153 2.16 -15.21 -3.94
N CYS A 154 2.01 -16.35 -3.28
CA CYS A 154 2.92 -17.50 -3.46
C CYS A 154 2.93 -17.98 -4.92
N MET A 155 1.75 -18.10 -5.55
CA MET A 155 1.64 -18.39 -6.99
C MET A 155 2.30 -17.31 -7.87
N HIS A 156 2.12 -16.03 -7.52
CA HIS A 156 2.69 -14.89 -8.28
C HIS A 156 4.23 -14.82 -8.15
N SER A 157 4.76 -15.09 -6.95
CA SER A 157 6.19 -15.14 -6.67
C SER A 157 6.86 -16.26 -7.46
N ASN A 158 6.22 -17.43 -7.60
CA ASN A 158 6.70 -18.48 -8.48
C ASN A 158 6.73 -18.05 -9.96
N LEU A 159 5.65 -17.45 -10.51
CA LEU A 159 5.68 -16.93 -11.90
C LEU A 159 6.78 -15.89 -12.11
N LYS A 160 7.01 -15.03 -11.11
CA LYS A 160 8.07 -14.01 -11.12
C LYS A 160 9.46 -14.54 -10.79
N LYS A 161 9.59 -15.83 -10.43
CA LYS A 161 10.83 -16.46 -9.96
C LYS A 161 11.49 -15.69 -8.80
N LEU A 162 10.67 -15.22 -7.85
CA LEU A 162 11.15 -14.54 -6.64
C LEU A 162 11.64 -15.58 -5.62
N GLU A 163 12.90 -15.47 -5.22
CA GLU A 163 13.47 -16.20 -4.10
C GLU A 163 12.94 -15.59 -2.78
N THR A 164 11.76 -16.05 -2.36
CA THR A 164 11.15 -15.62 -1.10
C THR A 164 10.24 -16.69 -0.51
N LEU A 165 10.29 -16.84 0.81
CA LEU A 165 9.39 -17.69 1.59
C LEU A 165 8.25 -16.88 2.25
N TYR A 166 8.13 -15.59 1.94
CA TYR A 166 7.08 -14.74 2.48
C TYR A 166 5.69 -15.21 2.02
N CYS A 167 4.85 -15.63 2.97
CA CYS A 167 3.44 -15.87 2.76
C CYS A 167 2.62 -14.73 3.41
N PRO A 168 1.82 -13.95 2.66
CA PRO A 168 0.90 -12.99 3.23
C PRO A 168 0.05 -13.53 4.37
N LEU A 169 -0.52 -14.73 4.23
CA LEU A 169 -1.45 -15.25 5.24
C LEU A 169 -0.80 -15.39 6.62
N ASP A 170 0.52 -15.57 6.69
CA ASP A 170 1.26 -15.57 7.95
C ASP A 170 1.22 -14.21 8.67
N ILE A 171 1.34 -13.08 7.95
CA ILE A 171 1.29 -11.74 8.57
C ILE A 171 -0.14 -11.35 9.01
N TYR A 172 -1.17 -12.00 8.43
CA TYR A 172 -2.58 -11.83 8.81
C TYR A 172 -3.13 -12.98 9.69
N SER A 173 -2.26 -13.82 10.26
CA SER A 173 -2.66 -15.04 10.98
C SER A 173 -2.98 -14.82 12.47
N LYS A 174 -2.39 -13.80 13.09
CA LYS A 174 -2.26 -13.64 14.56
C LYS A 174 -1.47 -14.75 15.28
N ASP A 175 -0.82 -15.64 14.56
CA ASP A 175 0.08 -16.63 15.14
C ASP A 175 1.47 -15.99 15.30
N PRO A 176 2.00 -15.86 16.54
CA PRO A 176 3.30 -15.23 16.81
C PRO A 176 4.45 -15.76 15.95
N ILE A 177 4.49 -17.07 15.73
CA ILE A 177 5.58 -17.76 15.04
C ILE A 177 5.46 -17.52 13.53
N ARG A 178 4.24 -17.56 12.99
CA ARG A 178 3.97 -17.26 11.59
C ARG A 178 4.22 -15.79 11.28
N VAL A 179 3.72 -14.87 12.10
CA VAL A 179 3.96 -13.42 11.97
C VAL A 179 5.47 -13.13 11.98
N ARG A 180 6.22 -13.66 12.95
CA ARG A 180 7.68 -13.51 13.03
C ARG A 180 8.38 -14.05 11.77
N ARG A 181 8.07 -15.28 11.34
CA ARG A 181 8.59 -15.87 10.10
C ARG A 181 8.34 -14.97 8.88
N ALA A 182 7.15 -14.40 8.79
CA ALA A 182 6.77 -13.51 7.69
C ALA A 182 7.64 -12.25 7.65
N ILE A 183 7.92 -11.66 8.81
CA ILE A 183 8.76 -10.46 8.94
C ILE A 183 10.23 -10.78 8.64
N GLU A 184 10.76 -11.87 9.21
CA GLU A 184 12.13 -12.33 8.94
C GLU A 184 12.34 -12.65 7.45
N CYS A 185 11.33 -13.22 6.78
CA CYS A 185 11.34 -13.43 5.33
C CYS A 185 11.33 -12.11 4.55
N LEU A 186 10.50 -11.13 4.95
CA LEU A 186 10.45 -9.81 4.32
C LEU A 186 11.75 -9.02 4.46
N LEU A 187 12.41 -9.08 5.63
CA LEU A 187 13.69 -8.41 5.90
C LEU A 187 14.85 -9.02 5.12
N ASN A 188 14.83 -10.34 4.87
CA ASN A 188 15.87 -11.04 4.10
C ASN A 188 15.64 -11.04 2.57
N THR A 189 14.43 -10.77 2.10
CA THR A 189 14.11 -10.75 0.65
C THR A 189 14.57 -9.44 0.02
N LYS A 190 15.25 -9.48 -1.14
CA LYS A 190 15.61 -8.29 -1.95
C LYS A 190 14.39 -7.72 -2.71
N GLY A 191 13.31 -7.43 -1.99
CA GLY A 191 11.99 -7.11 -2.52
C GLY A 191 11.59 -5.64 -2.44
N ASP A 192 10.36 -5.34 -2.89
CA ASP A 192 9.69 -4.05 -2.67
C ASP A 192 8.65 -4.11 -1.54
N GLN A 193 8.56 -5.26 -0.85
CA GLN A 193 7.54 -5.56 0.15
C GLN A 193 7.96 -5.25 1.59
N LEU A 194 9.20 -4.81 1.80
CA LEU A 194 9.65 -4.13 3.01
C LEU A 194 10.72 -3.10 2.65
N ARG A 195 10.60 -1.89 3.20
CA ARG A 195 11.64 -0.86 3.20
C ARG A 195 11.82 -0.31 4.61
N LEU A 196 13.01 0.18 4.90
CA LEU A 196 13.38 0.79 6.16
C LEU A 196 13.92 2.18 5.89
N PHE A 197 13.56 3.14 6.75
CA PHE A 197 14.04 4.52 6.73
C PHE A 197 14.34 4.94 8.16
N LEU A 198 15.50 5.52 8.41
CA LEU A 198 15.84 6.15 9.69
C LEU A 198 16.18 7.60 9.40
N ASP A 199 15.37 8.53 9.94
CA ASP A 199 15.52 9.98 9.76
C ASP A 199 15.66 10.37 8.27
N GLY A 200 14.61 10.05 7.50
CA GLY A 200 14.56 10.22 6.04
C GLY A 200 15.41 9.24 5.23
N LYS A 201 16.55 8.80 5.77
CA LYS A 201 17.52 7.99 5.04
C LYS A 201 17.07 6.53 4.95
N ARG A 202 16.89 6.03 3.72
CA ARG A 202 16.64 4.61 3.46
C ARG A 202 17.81 3.75 3.99
N LEU A 203 17.48 2.72 4.77
CA LEU A 203 18.41 1.70 5.23
C LEU A 203 18.40 0.50 4.26
N GLU A 204 19.56 -0.11 4.08
CA GLU A 204 19.70 -1.41 3.40
C GLU A 204 20.33 -2.42 4.37
N LEU A 205 19.69 -3.58 4.53
CA LEU A 205 20.15 -4.65 5.42
C LEU A 205 20.96 -5.69 4.64
N HIS A 206 22.26 -5.43 4.52
CA HIS A 206 23.26 -6.40 4.06
C HIS A 206 24.11 -6.84 5.24
N GLN A 207 24.81 -7.98 5.16
CA GLN A 207 25.64 -8.48 6.26
C GLN A 207 26.66 -7.45 6.79
N SER A 208 27.22 -6.61 5.90
CA SER A 208 28.17 -5.55 6.24
C SER A 208 27.55 -4.31 6.90
N THR A 209 26.24 -4.10 6.80
CA THR A 209 25.54 -2.93 7.36
C THR A 209 24.75 -3.25 8.63
N GLN A 210 24.33 -4.51 8.80
CA GLN A 210 23.49 -4.95 9.93
C GLN A 210 24.06 -4.59 11.30
N ALA A 211 25.36 -4.79 11.55
CA ALA A 211 25.98 -4.45 12.84
C ALA A 211 25.90 -2.94 13.12
N SER A 212 26.30 -2.09 12.17
CA SER A 212 26.25 -0.64 12.29
C SER A 212 24.82 -0.11 12.53
N ILE A 213 23.84 -0.65 11.80
CA ILE A 213 22.42 -0.30 11.98
C ILE A 213 21.90 -0.78 13.35
N THR A 214 22.34 -1.96 13.83
CA THR A 214 22.00 -2.47 15.17
C THR A 214 22.52 -1.50 16.25
N SER A 215 23.80 -1.11 16.20
CA SER A 215 24.39 -0.15 17.14
C SER A 215 23.73 1.22 17.08
N GLN A 216 23.36 1.71 15.88
CA GLN A 216 22.68 2.99 15.71
C GLN A 216 21.28 2.98 16.34
N LEU A 217 20.48 1.93 16.12
CA LEU A 217 19.15 1.80 16.72
C LEU A 217 19.22 1.61 18.24
N LEU A 218 20.14 0.78 18.74
CA LEU A 218 20.34 0.56 20.17
C LEU A 218 20.78 1.86 20.89
N GLY A 219 21.73 2.59 20.31
CA GLY A 219 22.21 3.86 20.85
C GLY A 219 21.13 4.95 20.84
N ASN A 220 20.41 5.13 19.71
CA ASN A 220 19.40 6.17 19.56
C ASN A 220 18.17 5.99 20.48
N TRP A 221 17.77 4.75 20.79
CA TRP A 221 16.48 4.47 21.45
C TRP A 221 16.57 3.93 22.87
N PHE A 222 17.66 3.25 23.22
CA PHE A 222 17.82 2.61 24.53
C PHE A 222 18.93 3.24 25.37
N GLY A 223 19.73 4.14 24.79
CA GLY A 223 20.92 4.72 25.43
C GLY A 223 22.01 3.70 25.77
N ALA A 224 21.89 2.47 25.24
CA ALA A 224 22.74 1.35 25.57
C ALA A 224 24.15 1.56 24.99
N LYS A 225 25.17 1.21 25.78
CA LYS A 225 26.54 1.05 25.27
C LYS A 225 26.63 -0.31 24.59
N ALA A 226 27.46 -0.41 23.55
CA ALA A 226 27.75 -1.67 22.85
C ALA A 226 28.64 -2.63 23.67
N SER A 227 28.32 -2.78 24.95
CA SER A 227 28.95 -3.68 25.93
C SER A 227 27.93 -4.55 26.66
N ASP A 228 26.66 -4.13 26.69
CA ASP A 228 25.56 -4.86 27.34
C ASP A 228 24.92 -5.86 26.36
N GLU A 229 25.76 -6.51 25.54
CA GLU A 229 25.34 -7.26 24.35
C GLU A 229 24.78 -8.65 24.68
N LYS A 230 23.45 -8.75 24.80
CA LYS A 230 22.75 -9.99 24.47
C LYS A 230 22.36 -10.02 22.99
N GLU A 231 23.29 -10.41 22.13
CA GLU A 231 23.10 -11.19 20.88
C GLU A 231 21.99 -10.78 19.88
N SER A 232 21.41 -9.58 20.03
CA SER A 232 20.14 -9.20 19.40
C SER A 232 20.39 -8.46 18.10
N SER A 233 20.36 -9.19 16.99
CA SER A 233 20.47 -8.60 15.66
C SER A 233 19.38 -7.54 15.41
N VAL A 234 19.66 -6.56 14.54
CA VAL A 234 18.63 -5.66 13.98
C VAL A 234 17.41 -6.43 13.43
N MET A 235 17.60 -7.65 12.90
CA MET A 235 16.51 -8.50 12.43
C MET A 235 15.59 -8.93 13.58
N THR A 236 16.18 -9.30 14.72
CA THR A 236 15.47 -9.64 15.97
C THR A 236 14.70 -8.43 16.49
N ILE A 237 15.37 -7.28 16.64
CA ILE A 237 14.78 -6.04 17.16
C ILE A 237 13.61 -5.58 16.28
N ILE A 238 13.81 -5.57 14.95
CA ILE A 238 12.73 -5.21 14.01
C ILE A 238 11.63 -6.26 14.00
N SER A 239 11.91 -7.55 14.11
CA SER A 239 10.86 -8.58 14.10
C SER A 239 10.04 -8.61 15.38
N GLU A 240 10.63 -8.38 16.54
CA GLU A 240 9.91 -8.32 17.82
C GLU A 240 9.14 -7.01 17.99
N LEU A 241 9.69 -5.90 17.48
CA LEU A 241 8.92 -4.69 17.24
C LEU A 241 7.75 -5.03 16.31
N VAL A 242 8.00 -5.46 15.06
CA VAL A 242 6.99 -5.75 14.01
C VAL A 242 6.02 -6.88 14.36
N GLN A 243 6.28 -7.70 15.38
CA GLN A 243 5.31 -8.66 15.92
C GLN A 243 4.34 -7.99 16.90
N LYS A 244 4.84 -7.33 17.96
CA LYS A 244 4.02 -6.53 18.90
C LYS A 244 3.17 -5.49 18.16
N VAL A 245 3.75 -4.95 17.09
CA VAL A 245 3.18 -4.12 16.03
C VAL A 245 1.87 -4.61 15.40
N LEU A 246 1.61 -5.92 15.38
CA LEU A 246 0.40 -6.50 14.78
C LEU A 246 -0.53 -7.12 15.82
N ASP A 247 -0.01 -7.54 16.97
CA ASP A 247 -0.79 -8.13 18.05
C ASP A 247 -1.77 -7.11 18.67
N GLU A 248 -1.40 -5.83 18.70
CA GLU A 248 -2.17 -4.76 19.36
C GLU A 248 -3.07 -3.90 18.42
N GLU A 249 -2.91 -3.96 17.09
CA GLU A 249 -3.80 -3.24 16.15
C GLU A 249 -5.01 -4.09 15.67
N VAL A 250 -6.19 -3.48 15.63
CA VAL A 250 -7.39 -4.09 15.01
C VAL A 250 -7.32 -4.02 13.46
N VAL A 251 -6.51 -3.12 12.89
CA VAL A 251 -6.53 -2.74 11.48
C VAL A 251 -6.36 -3.90 10.48
N LEU A 252 -5.45 -4.86 10.72
CA LEU A 252 -5.25 -6.00 9.82
C LEU A 252 -6.48 -6.91 9.76
N ASN A 253 -7.25 -7.00 10.84
CA ASN A 253 -8.49 -7.78 10.88
C ASN A 253 -9.59 -7.07 10.09
N ARG A 254 -9.72 -5.75 10.27
CA ARG A 254 -10.62 -4.91 9.47
C ARG A 254 -10.28 -4.98 7.99
N LEU A 255 -8.99 -4.98 7.64
CA LEU A 255 -8.52 -5.10 6.26
C LEU A 255 -8.76 -6.51 5.68
N LYS A 256 -8.44 -7.60 6.40
CA LYS A 256 -8.71 -8.99 5.98
C LYS A 256 -10.20 -9.19 5.70
N LEU A 257 -11.07 -8.66 6.58
CA LEU A 257 -12.52 -8.64 6.39
C LEU A 257 -12.92 -7.83 5.15
N LEU A 258 -12.49 -6.57 5.04
CA LEU A 258 -12.87 -5.72 3.89
C LEU A 258 -12.36 -6.30 2.56
N GLN A 259 -11.11 -6.74 2.47
CA GLN A 259 -10.56 -7.41 1.28
C GLN A 259 -11.43 -8.60 0.85
N LYS A 260 -11.86 -9.44 1.79
CA LYS A 260 -12.69 -10.63 1.55
C LYS A 260 -14.14 -10.29 1.18
N HIS A 261 -14.79 -9.37 1.89
CA HIS A 261 -16.19 -8.96 1.60
C HIS A 261 -16.31 -8.16 0.30
N CYS A 262 -15.25 -7.45 -0.10
CA CYS A 262 -15.19 -6.71 -1.35
C CYS A 262 -14.77 -7.59 -2.55
N ASP A 263 -14.17 -8.76 -2.33
CA ASP A 263 -13.77 -9.73 -3.38
C ASP A 263 -14.42 -11.09 -3.13
N GLU A 264 -15.74 -11.08 -2.95
CA GLU A 264 -16.54 -12.26 -2.64
C GLU A 264 -16.65 -13.21 -3.85
N LEU A 265 -16.66 -12.65 -5.06
CA LEU A 265 -16.90 -13.37 -6.31
C LEU A 265 -15.62 -13.81 -7.05
N ASP A 266 -14.43 -13.40 -6.60
CA ASP A 266 -13.15 -13.54 -7.31
C ASP A 266 -13.14 -12.88 -8.70
N VAL A 267 -11.96 -12.63 -9.27
CA VAL A 267 -11.83 -12.10 -10.65
C VAL A 267 -12.51 -12.99 -11.70
N GLU A 268 -12.61 -14.30 -11.48
CA GLU A 268 -13.32 -15.26 -12.35
C GLU A 268 -14.86 -15.16 -12.28
N GLY A 269 -15.41 -14.57 -11.22
CA GLY A 269 -16.82 -14.15 -11.17
C GLY A 269 -17.00 -12.75 -11.74
N ILE A 270 -16.15 -11.82 -11.32
CA ILE A 270 -16.24 -10.39 -11.64
C ILE A 270 -16.03 -10.10 -13.14
N ILE A 271 -15.19 -10.86 -13.85
CA ILE A 271 -15.01 -10.68 -15.30
C ILE A 271 -16.32 -10.85 -16.08
N LYS A 272 -17.16 -11.83 -15.71
CA LYS A 272 -18.44 -12.13 -16.37
C LYS A 272 -19.44 -10.99 -16.20
N ILE A 273 -19.42 -10.37 -15.03
CA ILE A 273 -20.23 -9.17 -14.74
C ILE A 273 -19.67 -7.97 -15.52
N TYR A 274 -18.35 -7.80 -15.57
CA TYR A 274 -17.72 -6.71 -16.32
C TYR A 274 -18.07 -6.81 -17.81
N GLU A 275 -17.97 -7.99 -18.42
CA GLU A 275 -18.33 -8.23 -19.83
C GLU A 275 -19.79 -7.83 -20.10
N LYS A 276 -20.73 -8.24 -19.25
CA LYS A 276 -22.17 -7.91 -19.33
C LYS A 276 -22.45 -6.40 -19.33
N TYR A 277 -21.68 -5.61 -18.57
CA TYR A 277 -21.86 -4.15 -18.46
C TYR A 277 -20.82 -3.32 -19.24
N SER A 278 -19.87 -3.94 -19.94
CA SER A 278 -18.71 -3.30 -20.59
C SER A 278 -19.05 -2.27 -21.68
N GLN A 279 -20.29 -2.29 -22.19
CA GLN A 279 -20.81 -1.36 -23.20
C GLN A 279 -21.55 -0.16 -22.58
N MET A 280 -21.71 -0.13 -21.26
CA MET A 280 -22.25 1.00 -20.51
C MET A 280 -21.11 1.85 -19.94
N ASP A 281 -21.41 3.09 -19.54
CA ASP A 281 -20.46 3.80 -18.69
C ASP A 281 -20.41 3.15 -17.29
N LEU A 282 -19.19 2.97 -16.80
CA LEU A 282 -18.82 2.32 -15.55
C LEU A 282 -17.94 3.24 -14.68
N GLU A 283 -17.70 4.48 -15.10
CA GLU A 283 -17.05 5.48 -14.26
C GLU A 283 -18.08 6.07 -13.29
N LEU A 284 -17.86 5.83 -11.98
CA LEU A 284 -18.63 6.49 -10.93
C LEU A 284 -17.99 7.83 -10.56
N ASP A 285 -18.86 8.82 -10.35
CA ASP A 285 -18.52 10.04 -9.64
C ASP A 285 -18.35 9.79 -8.12
N LEU A 286 -18.12 10.88 -7.39
CA LEU A 286 -17.90 10.82 -5.96
C LEU A 286 -19.13 10.35 -5.17
N GLU A 287 -20.34 10.71 -5.61
CA GLU A 287 -21.59 10.33 -4.94
C GLU A 287 -21.88 8.84 -5.15
N GLY A 288 -21.60 8.31 -6.33
CA GLY A 288 -21.60 6.88 -6.62
C GLY A 288 -20.67 6.10 -5.70
N TRP A 289 -19.41 6.54 -5.51
CA TRP A 289 -18.46 5.87 -4.61
C TRP A 289 -18.86 5.97 -3.13
N ILE A 290 -19.46 7.08 -2.70
CA ILE A 290 -20.06 7.21 -1.37
C ILE A 290 -21.23 6.21 -1.21
N GLY A 291 -22.08 6.07 -2.23
CA GLY A 291 -23.17 5.09 -2.27
C GLY A 291 -22.68 3.65 -2.14
N VAL A 292 -21.68 3.25 -2.95
CA VAL A 292 -21.04 1.92 -2.89
C VAL A 292 -20.51 1.64 -1.48
N THR A 293 -19.78 2.59 -0.91
CA THR A 293 -19.19 2.51 0.44
C THR A 293 -20.28 2.40 1.53
N SER A 294 -21.36 3.17 1.41
CA SER A 294 -22.49 3.15 2.35
C SER A 294 -23.27 1.83 2.30
N ASN A 295 -23.46 1.25 1.12
CA ASN A 295 -24.13 -0.03 0.94
C ASN A 295 -23.29 -1.18 1.51
N LEU A 296 -21.97 -1.16 1.28
CA LEU A 296 -21.03 -2.09 1.88
C LEU A 296 -21.03 -1.97 3.41
N LEU A 297 -20.96 -0.75 3.96
CA LEU A 297 -20.96 -0.52 5.41
C LEU A 297 -22.26 -0.99 6.08
N LYS A 298 -23.42 -0.78 5.45
CA LYS A 298 -24.70 -1.35 5.91
C LYS A 298 -24.64 -2.87 5.98
N ARG A 299 -24.19 -3.53 4.90
CA ARG A 299 -24.07 -5.00 4.82
C ARG A 299 -23.01 -5.58 5.78
N LEU A 300 -22.04 -4.79 6.22
CA LEU A 300 -21.06 -5.19 7.24
C LEU A 300 -21.55 -4.97 8.68
N GLY A 301 -22.60 -4.17 8.89
CA GLY A 301 -23.26 -3.97 10.18
C GLY A 301 -24.46 -4.90 10.41
N ASP A 302 -25.17 -5.25 9.34
CA ASP A 302 -26.30 -6.17 9.33
C ASP A 302 -25.81 -7.63 9.24
N LYS A 303 -26.05 -8.40 10.30
CA LYS A 303 -25.65 -9.82 10.38
C LYS A 303 -26.62 -10.77 9.68
N ASP A 304 -27.85 -10.32 9.43
CA ASP A 304 -28.95 -11.14 8.90
C ASP A 304 -29.26 -10.78 7.43
N TYR A 305 -28.36 -10.01 6.79
CA TYR A 305 -28.48 -9.58 5.40
C TYR A 305 -28.45 -10.78 4.44
N THR A 306 -29.63 -11.14 3.92
CA THR A 306 -29.85 -12.21 2.91
C THR A 306 -30.16 -11.65 1.51
N GLY A 307 -29.99 -10.34 1.30
CA GLY A 307 -30.35 -9.67 0.06
C GLY A 307 -29.43 -10.01 -1.12
N VAL A 308 -30.02 -10.09 -2.32
CA VAL A 308 -29.25 -10.15 -3.57
C VAL A 308 -28.58 -8.78 -3.78
N VAL A 309 -27.25 -8.75 -3.77
CA VAL A 309 -26.45 -7.54 -4.02
C VAL A 309 -26.41 -7.27 -5.52
N ASP A 310 -26.66 -6.02 -5.92
CA ASP A 310 -26.59 -5.57 -7.32
C ASP A 310 -25.24 -5.90 -7.97
N GLU A 311 -25.28 -6.35 -9.23
CA GLU A 311 -24.08 -6.80 -9.93
C GLU A 311 -23.05 -5.67 -10.15
N ARG A 312 -23.48 -4.42 -10.34
CA ARG A 312 -22.56 -3.27 -10.48
C ARG A 312 -21.98 -2.88 -9.12
N GLN A 313 -22.76 -2.93 -8.04
CA GLN A 313 -22.24 -2.83 -6.66
C GLN A 313 -21.10 -3.84 -6.44
N ARG A 314 -21.19 -5.08 -6.96
CA ARG A 314 -20.08 -6.06 -6.91
C ARG A 314 -18.86 -5.68 -7.74
N LEU A 315 -19.02 -5.08 -8.93
CA LEU A 315 -17.89 -4.53 -9.70
C LEU A 315 -17.12 -3.47 -8.90
N TYR A 316 -17.83 -2.53 -8.29
CA TYR A 316 -17.22 -1.43 -7.53
C TYR A 316 -16.61 -1.90 -6.21
N GLU A 317 -17.23 -2.87 -5.53
CA GLU A 317 -16.63 -3.57 -4.40
C GLU A 317 -15.32 -4.27 -4.79
N TYR A 318 -15.27 -5.00 -5.91
CA TYR A 318 -14.04 -5.64 -6.36
C TYR A 318 -12.91 -4.62 -6.62
N VAL A 319 -13.24 -3.46 -7.22
CA VAL A 319 -12.29 -2.35 -7.39
C VAL A 319 -11.81 -1.79 -6.03
N LEU A 320 -12.70 -1.63 -5.04
CA LEU A 320 -12.31 -1.29 -3.67
C LEU A 320 -11.37 -2.35 -3.08
N SER A 321 -11.62 -3.65 -3.29
CA SER A 321 -10.69 -4.71 -2.86
C SER A 321 -9.31 -4.54 -3.52
N MET A 322 -9.24 -4.22 -4.81
CA MET A 322 -7.96 -3.94 -5.50
C MET A 322 -7.23 -2.71 -4.94
N THR A 323 -7.94 -1.73 -4.37
CA THR A 323 -7.33 -0.62 -3.61
C THR A 323 -6.87 -1.05 -2.21
N LEU A 324 -7.63 -1.91 -1.53
CA LEU A 324 -7.35 -2.38 -0.15
C LEU A 324 -6.29 -3.49 -0.06
N LYS A 325 -5.79 -4.00 -1.19
CA LYS A 325 -4.84 -5.13 -1.28
C LYS A 325 -3.35 -4.75 -1.18
N ASP A 326 -3.03 -3.49 -0.90
CA ASP A 326 -1.72 -2.96 -0.46
C ASP A 326 -1.94 -2.08 0.82
N TYR A 327 -1.08 -2.20 1.86
CA TYR A 327 -1.33 -1.70 3.25
C TYR A 327 -0.05 -1.35 4.06
N ASN A 328 -0.13 -0.53 5.14
CA ASN A 328 0.99 -0.21 6.06
C ASN A 328 0.65 0.14 7.55
N ARG A 329 1.57 -0.22 8.47
CA ARG A 329 1.80 0.30 9.86
C ARG A 329 0.91 -0.25 11.04
N TYR A 330 1.16 0.01 12.36
CA TYR A 330 2.02 -0.74 13.36
C TYR A 330 1.72 -0.41 14.89
N VAL A 331 2.49 -0.88 15.93
CA VAL A 331 2.44 -0.67 17.45
C VAL A 331 3.77 -1.10 18.17
N TYR A 332 4.26 -0.87 19.40
CA TYR A 332 4.17 0.17 20.45
C TYR A 332 5.61 0.61 20.83
N TYR A 333 6.11 1.69 20.23
CA TYR A 333 7.05 2.65 20.85
C TYR A 333 6.29 4.00 20.91
N GLN A 334 6.89 5.16 20.66
CA GLN A 334 6.11 6.23 20.04
C GLN A 334 6.00 5.90 18.53
N TYR A 335 4.80 5.52 18.09
CA TYR A 335 4.53 5.05 16.73
C TYR A 335 3.21 5.66 16.23
N ALA A 336 2.99 5.66 14.91
CA ALA A 336 1.75 6.13 14.31
C ALA A 336 1.42 5.30 13.07
N VAL A 337 0.23 4.71 13.03
CA VAL A 337 -0.25 3.92 11.89
C VAL A 337 -0.78 4.84 10.79
N LYS A 338 -0.20 4.76 9.58
CA LYS A 338 -0.72 5.48 8.42
C LYS A 338 -0.68 4.68 7.12
N LEU A 339 -1.82 4.72 6.44
CA LEU A 339 -2.07 4.13 5.13
C LEU A 339 -1.72 5.09 3.99
N ILE A 340 -1.12 4.52 2.94
CA ILE A 340 -0.65 5.24 1.74
C ILE A 340 -0.94 4.42 0.47
N ASP A 341 -0.86 5.06 -0.70
CA ASP A 341 -1.11 4.49 -2.05
C ASP A 341 -2.53 3.93 -2.30
N LEU A 342 -3.49 4.43 -1.51
CA LEU A 342 -4.93 4.16 -1.55
C LEU A 342 -5.68 4.72 -2.77
N ASP A 343 -5.00 4.95 -3.91
CA ASP A 343 -5.66 5.44 -5.13
C ASP A 343 -6.76 4.48 -5.60
N LEU A 344 -7.84 5.03 -6.15
CA LEU A 344 -8.81 4.30 -6.96
C LEU A 344 -8.10 3.60 -8.11
N LYS A 345 -8.34 2.29 -8.28
CA LYS A 345 -7.85 1.55 -9.44
C LYS A 345 -8.87 1.68 -10.58
N ASP A 346 -8.41 2.11 -11.75
CA ASP A 346 -9.25 2.22 -12.95
C ASP A 346 -9.89 0.87 -13.33
N ILE A 347 -11.22 0.87 -13.46
CA ILE A 347 -12.07 -0.31 -13.66
C ILE A 347 -11.83 -1.02 -15.01
N LYS A 348 -11.37 -0.30 -16.05
CA LYS A 348 -11.06 -0.85 -17.38
C LYS A 348 -9.83 -1.78 -17.35
N LYS A 349 -9.18 -1.92 -16.19
CA LYS A 349 -8.08 -2.88 -15.94
C LYS A 349 -8.57 -4.26 -15.47
N ILE A 350 -9.88 -4.50 -15.27
CA ILE A 350 -10.42 -5.83 -14.90
C ILE A 350 -9.96 -6.95 -15.84
N PRO A 351 -10.06 -6.84 -17.18
CA PRO A 351 -9.53 -7.86 -18.10
C PRO A 351 -8.03 -8.10 -17.92
N LYS A 352 -7.23 -7.04 -17.74
CA LYS A 352 -5.77 -7.14 -17.51
C LYS A 352 -5.44 -7.83 -16.18
N TRP A 353 -6.29 -7.70 -15.17
CA TRP A 353 -6.16 -8.43 -13.90
C TRP A 353 -6.56 -9.90 -14.06
N PHE A 354 -7.62 -10.20 -14.82
CA PHE A 354 -8.01 -11.56 -15.18
C PHE A 354 -6.89 -12.27 -15.96
N ASP A 355 -6.31 -11.66 -17.00
CA ASP A 355 -5.17 -12.22 -17.74
C ASP A 355 -3.96 -12.50 -16.85
N LEU A 356 -3.72 -11.65 -15.85
CA LEU A 356 -2.66 -11.84 -14.86
C LEU A 356 -3.00 -12.93 -13.84
N ASP A 357 -4.28 -13.23 -13.63
CA ASP A 357 -4.75 -14.37 -12.84
C ASP A 357 -4.53 -15.68 -13.59
N GLN A 358 -5.10 -15.78 -14.79
CA GLN A 358 -5.01 -16.96 -15.65
C GLN A 358 -3.56 -17.40 -15.87
N ARG A 359 -2.64 -16.46 -16.15
CA ARG A 359 -1.19 -16.76 -16.28
C ARG A 359 -0.56 -17.28 -15.00
N ILE A 360 -0.97 -16.78 -13.83
CA ILE A 360 -0.37 -17.15 -12.54
C ILE A 360 -0.89 -18.51 -12.06
N VAL A 361 -2.20 -18.75 -12.19
CA VAL A 361 -2.84 -20.03 -11.88
C VAL A 361 -2.32 -21.12 -12.81
N LYS A 362 -2.29 -20.87 -14.13
CA LYS A 362 -1.70 -21.78 -15.12
C LYS A 362 -0.23 -22.11 -14.80
N ASN A 363 0.59 -21.10 -14.50
CA ASN A 363 1.99 -21.32 -14.15
C ASN A 363 2.14 -22.17 -12.88
N ALA A 364 1.32 -21.92 -11.85
CA ALA A 364 1.34 -22.68 -10.61
C ALA A 364 0.96 -24.16 -10.82
N ILE A 365 -0.05 -24.43 -11.65
CA ILE A 365 -0.45 -25.79 -12.06
C ILE A 365 0.67 -26.47 -12.88
N GLN A 366 1.25 -25.77 -13.85
CA GLN A 366 2.31 -26.31 -14.72
C GLN A 366 3.61 -26.67 -13.97
N HIS A 367 3.90 -26.00 -12.85
CA HIS A 367 5.04 -26.32 -11.98
C HIS A 367 4.66 -27.22 -10.79
N GLY A 368 3.46 -27.81 -10.79
CA GLY A 368 3.03 -28.78 -9.78
C GLY A 368 2.89 -28.22 -8.37
N LEU A 369 2.57 -26.93 -8.21
CA LEU A 369 2.49 -26.29 -6.89
C LEU A 369 1.34 -26.88 -6.04
N ASP A 370 1.71 -27.65 -5.03
CA ASP A 370 0.83 -28.43 -4.16
C ASP A 370 0.60 -27.78 -2.78
N SER A 371 1.60 -27.05 -2.28
CA SER A 371 1.65 -26.55 -0.90
C SER A 371 0.46 -25.68 -0.49
N ILE A 372 0.08 -25.83 0.79
CA ILE A 372 -1.11 -25.20 1.37
C ILE A 372 -0.70 -23.95 2.14
N CYS A 373 -1.27 -22.80 1.79
CA CYS A 373 -1.15 -21.58 2.58
C CYS A 373 -2.26 -21.57 3.65
N ASN A 374 -1.89 -21.91 4.88
CA ASN A 374 -2.76 -21.79 6.06
C ASN A 374 -3.27 -20.34 6.21
N GLU A 375 -4.53 -20.15 6.62
CA GLU A 375 -5.16 -18.81 6.70
C GLU A 375 -5.03 -18.13 8.07
#